data_AF-A0A139NA33-F1
#
_entry.id   AF-A0A139NA33-F1
#
_cell.length_a   1.000
_cell.length_b   1.000
_cell.length_c   1.000
_cell.angle_alpha   90.00
_cell.angle_beta   90.00
_cell.angle_gamma   90.00
#
_symmetry.space_group_name_H-M   'P 1'
#
loop_
_entity.id
_entity.type
_entity.pdbx_description
1 polymer ?
#
loop_
_entity_poly.entity_id
_entity_poly.type
_entity_poly.pdbx_seq_one_letter_code
_entity_poly.pdbx_strand_id
1 'polypeptide(L)'
;MKYFKIVSLIASIFIFTACASTSKNSENGKASDSIALPISSEKIDKQNYKTVVNQLEDAGFTKVKTEKIEDLVTGILKKDGQVESVSIAGETEFQKGDVFDKNTPITVTYHTFKKEKKETVSKKDSSSEEPSKEPSSQAESASSSRETPTVTPSYKIGDLVKVGDMEYIVNSRTTAQNVGGEFGVNANGTYLVLNITVRNTGNKAITVTDSFFKLLKENTEFEVDSTAGIYANEDADFFLSDVNPGSSITGNVIFDVTTEVANDPGVILQVQTGFWGTQKGKIQLN
;
A
#
# COMPACT_ATOMS: atom_id res chain seq x y z
N MET A 1 -7.52 -25.66 33.15
CA MET A 1 -8.47 -25.93 32.04
C MET A 1 -9.80 -25.28 32.36
N LYS A 2 -10.25 -24.33 31.52
CA LYS A 2 -11.57 -24.32 30.86
C LYS A 2 -11.84 -22.90 30.33
N TYR A 3 -11.81 -22.83 29.00
CA TYR A 3 -12.29 -21.74 28.17
C TYR A 3 -13.77 -21.49 28.43
N PHE A 4 -14.19 -20.23 28.49
CA PHE A 4 -15.58 -19.86 28.24
C PHE A 4 -15.62 -18.99 26.98
N LYS A 5 -16.02 -19.64 25.88
CA LYS A 5 -16.36 -18.98 24.61
C LYS A 5 -17.68 -18.24 24.83
N ILE A 6 -17.69 -16.93 24.63
CA ILE A 6 -18.93 -16.18 24.46
C ILE A 6 -19.27 -16.25 22.97
N VAL A 7 -20.20 -17.14 22.64
CA VAL A 7 -20.86 -17.18 21.32
C VAL A 7 -21.96 -16.11 21.36
N SER A 8 -21.76 -15.01 20.66
CA SER A 8 -22.82 -14.03 20.43
C SER A 8 -23.72 -14.55 19.31
N LEU A 9 -24.95 -14.91 19.68
CA LEU A 9 -26.02 -15.33 18.80
C LEU A 9 -26.65 -14.06 18.17
N ILE A 10 -26.30 -13.74 16.92
CA ILE A 10 -27.03 -12.74 16.14
C ILE A 10 -28.03 -13.49 15.28
N ALA A 11 -29.32 -13.28 15.58
CA ALA A 11 -30.43 -13.77 14.78
C ALA A 11 -30.55 -12.90 13.51
N SER A 12 -30.10 -13.43 12.38
CA SER A 12 -30.26 -12.78 11.07
C SER A 12 -31.70 -12.91 10.60
N ILE A 13 -32.48 -11.83 10.75
CA ILE A 13 -33.77 -11.66 10.09
C ILE A 13 -33.47 -11.34 8.62
N PHE A 14 -33.71 -12.32 7.74
CA PHE A 14 -33.74 -12.12 6.28
C PHE A 14 -35.03 -11.37 5.91
N ILE A 15 -34.94 -10.05 5.73
CA ILE A 15 -35.95 -9.31 4.97
C ILE A 15 -35.39 -9.14 3.56
N PHE A 16 -35.80 -10.06 2.68
CA PHE A 16 -35.67 -9.89 1.23
C PHE A 16 -36.67 -8.82 0.79
N THR A 17 -36.31 -7.55 0.94
CA THR A 17 -36.94 -6.49 0.15
C THR A 17 -36.30 -6.50 -1.23
N ALA A 18 -36.87 -7.32 -2.12
CA ALA A 18 -36.65 -7.19 -3.55
C ALA A 18 -37.11 -5.78 -3.97
N CYS A 19 -36.18 -4.86 -4.16
CA CYS A 19 -36.48 -3.59 -4.82
C CYS A 19 -36.62 -3.85 -6.31
N ALA A 20 -37.74 -4.46 -6.70
CA ALA A 20 -38.19 -4.49 -8.08
C ALA A 20 -38.73 -3.08 -8.41
N SER A 21 -38.05 -2.36 -9.28
CA SER A 21 -38.62 -1.20 -9.97
C SER A 21 -38.39 -1.36 -11.47
N THR A 22 -39.42 -1.86 -12.15
CA THR A 22 -39.54 -1.89 -13.60
C THR A 22 -39.72 -0.49 -14.19
N SER A 23 -38.81 -0.15 -15.12
CA SER A 23 -38.97 0.62 -16.37
C SER A 23 -40.01 1.75 -16.46
N LYS A 24 -39.51 2.97 -16.71
CA LYS A 24 -40.10 3.88 -17.72
C LYS A 24 -39.01 4.48 -18.59
N ASN A 25 -39.13 4.25 -19.89
CA ASN A 25 -38.41 4.93 -20.95
C ASN A 25 -38.88 6.39 -21.05
N SER A 26 -37.95 7.35 -21.12
CA SER A 26 -38.20 8.71 -21.62
C SER A 26 -36.86 9.31 -22.06
N GLU A 27 -36.73 9.55 -23.35
CA GLU A 27 -35.68 10.39 -23.93
C GLU A 27 -35.71 11.79 -23.30
N ASN A 28 -34.57 12.23 -22.77
CA ASN A 28 -34.06 13.60 -22.92
C ASN A 28 -32.64 13.70 -22.35
N GLY A 29 -31.72 14.27 -23.13
CA GLY A 29 -30.28 14.31 -22.86
C GLY A 29 -29.88 15.05 -21.58
N LYS A 30 -29.75 14.29 -20.50
CA LYS A 30 -28.96 14.64 -19.32
C LYS A 30 -28.03 13.46 -19.05
N ALA A 31 -26.71 13.68 -19.11
CA ALA A 31 -25.74 12.66 -18.76
C ALA A 31 -26.16 12.05 -17.41
N SER A 32 -26.41 10.74 -17.37
CA SER A 32 -26.90 10.09 -16.16
C SER A 32 -25.84 10.27 -15.08
N ASP A 33 -26.17 11.00 -14.02
CA ASP A 33 -25.32 11.15 -12.82
C ASP A 33 -25.27 9.85 -11.99
N SER A 34 -25.69 8.73 -12.57
CA SER A 34 -25.78 7.41 -11.94
C SER A 34 -24.61 6.54 -12.38
N ILE A 35 -23.96 5.91 -11.41
CA ILE A 35 -22.75 5.10 -11.56
C ILE A 35 -23.06 3.70 -11.04
N ALA A 36 -22.66 2.68 -11.80
CA ALA A 36 -22.74 1.29 -11.37
C ALA A 36 -21.54 0.96 -10.47
N LEU A 37 -21.78 0.26 -9.35
CA LEU A 37 -20.72 -0.08 -8.42
C LEU A 37 -19.70 -1.02 -9.07
N PRO A 38 -18.40 -0.70 -8.98
CA PRO A 38 -17.33 -1.54 -9.52
C PRO A 38 -17.01 -2.74 -8.62
N ILE A 39 -17.47 -2.71 -7.37
CA ILE A 39 -17.12 -3.62 -6.27
C ILE A 39 -18.36 -4.17 -5.57
N SER A 40 -18.20 -5.30 -4.89
CA SER A 40 -19.18 -5.92 -4.01
C SER A 40 -18.68 -5.86 -2.56
N SER A 41 -19.61 -5.87 -1.61
CA SER A 41 -19.30 -6.02 -0.17
C SER A 41 -18.69 -7.39 0.14
N GLU A 42 -18.94 -8.40 -0.70
CA GLU A 42 -18.36 -9.73 -0.53
C GLU A 42 -16.83 -9.73 -0.63
N LYS A 43 -16.18 -10.27 0.41
CA LYS A 43 -14.70 -10.39 0.52
C LYS A 43 -13.98 -9.04 0.44
N ILE A 44 -14.69 -7.92 0.64
CA ILE A 44 -14.10 -6.60 0.65
C ILE A 44 -13.12 -6.44 1.83
N ASP A 45 -13.35 -7.20 2.90
CA ASP A 45 -12.50 -7.34 4.09
C ASP A 45 -11.09 -7.89 3.78
N LYS A 46 -10.85 -8.42 2.58
CA LYS A 46 -9.54 -8.89 2.13
C LYS A 46 -8.81 -7.86 1.28
N GLN A 47 -9.46 -6.77 0.91
CA GLN A 47 -8.90 -5.75 0.03
C GLN A 47 -8.20 -4.64 0.82
N ASN A 48 -7.33 -3.92 0.12
CA ASN A 48 -6.71 -2.71 0.65
C ASN A 48 -7.59 -1.49 0.36
N TYR A 49 -7.73 -0.59 1.32
CA TYR A 49 -8.59 0.58 1.21
C TYR A 49 -8.23 1.48 0.03
N LYS A 50 -6.95 1.56 -0.36
CA LYS A 50 -6.52 2.36 -1.52
C LYS A 50 -7.08 1.81 -2.83
N THR A 51 -7.02 0.49 -3.02
CA THR A 51 -7.59 -0.17 -4.19
C THR A 51 -9.08 0.09 -4.30
N VAL A 52 -9.78 -0.05 -3.16
CA VAL A 52 -11.23 0.19 -3.07
C VAL A 52 -11.57 1.65 -3.36
N VAL A 53 -10.83 2.61 -2.80
CA VAL A 53 -11.01 4.04 -3.08
C VAL A 53 -10.78 4.35 -4.54
N ASN A 54 -9.66 3.89 -5.13
CA ASN A 54 -9.35 4.14 -6.53
C ASN A 54 -10.44 3.56 -7.45
N GLN A 55 -10.90 2.34 -7.22
CA GLN A 55 -11.97 1.75 -8.02
C GLN A 55 -13.26 2.58 -7.98
N LEU A 56 -13.62 3.14 -6.82
CA LEU A 56 -14.80 3.99 -6.66
C LEU A 56 -14.61 5.36 -7.34
N GLU A 57 -13.44 5.98 -7.19
CA GLU A 57 -13.12 7.26 -7.83
C GLU A 57 -13.02 7.13 -9.36
N ASP A 58 -12.39 6.06 -9.86
CA ASP A 58 -12.29 5.72 -11.28
C ASP A 58 -13.65 5.41 -11.90
N ALA A 59 -14.58 4.84 -11.13
CA ALA A 59 -15.98 4.67 -11.54
C ALA A 59 -16.73 6.01 -11.63
N GLY A 60 -16.20 7.07 -11.00
CA GLY A 60 -16.71 8.44 -11.05
C GLY A 60 -17.38 8.93 -9.77
N PHE A 61 -17.33 8.16 -8.67
CA PHE A 61 -17.87 8.62 -7.38
C PHE A 61 -17.03 9.77 -6.82
N THR A 62 -17.68 10.85 -6.39
CA THR A 62 -17.00 12.10 -6.00
C THR A 62 -16.98 12.35 -4.49
N LYS A 63 -17.76 11.58 -3.72
CA LYS A 63 -17.87 11.71 -2.26
C LYS A 63 -17.36 10.47 -1.52
N VAL A 64 -16.18 10.02 -1.90
CA VAL A 64 -15.48 8.93 -1.21
C VAL A 64 -14.67 9.50 -0.04
N LYS A 65 -14.87 8.96 1.15
CA LYS A 65 -14.12 9.28 2.38
C LYS A 65 -13.52 8.02 2.97
N THR A 66 -12.53 8.21 3.84
CA THR A 66 -11.91 7.10 4.57
C THR A 66 -11.99 7.33 6.07
N GLU A 67 -12.22 6.25 6.82
CA GLU A 67 -12.17 6.21 8.27
C GLU A 67 -11.16 5.16 8.73
N LYS A 68 -10.31 5.52 9.68
CA LYS A 68 -9.23 4.64 10.16
C LYS A 68 -9.60 4.00 11.49
N ILE A 69 -9.33 2.71 11.61
CA ILE A 69 -9.38 1.93 12.84
C ILE A 69 -7.93 1.70 13.28
N GLU A 70 -7.50 2.38 14.32
CA GLU A 70 -6.14 2.27 14.83
C GLU A 70 -6.00 1.11 15.84
N ASP A 71 -6.32 -0.11 15.43
CA ASP A 71 -6.31 -1.33 16.26
C ASP A 71 -5.14 -2.28 15.97
N LEU A 72 -4.32 -1.98 14.95
CA LEU A 72 -3.24 -2.88 14.57
C LEU A 72 -2.11 -2.83 15.59
N VAL A 73 -1.80 -4.01 16.10
CA VAL A 73 -0.63 -4.32 16.93
C VAL A 73 0.30 -5.18 16.08
N THR A 74 1.61 -4.96 16.21
CA THR A 74 2.62 -5.74 15.52
C THR A 74 2.46 -7.24 15.85
N GLY A 75 1.96 -8.03 14.89
CA GLY A 75 1.81 -9.48 15.02
C GLY A 75 0.39 -10.06 15.12
N ILE A 76 -0.68 -9.26 15.01
CA ILE A 76 -2.06 -9.76 14.93
C ILE A 76 -2.46 -10.01 13.45
N LEU A 77 -3.39 -10.93 13.20
CA LEU A 77 -3.81 -11.45 11.88
C LEU A 77 -4.40 -10.41 10.89
N LYS A 78 -4.60 -9.15 11.30
CA LYS A 78 -5.15 -8.08 10.46
C LYS A 78 -4.02 -7.31 9.76
N LYS A 79 -4.18 -7.03 8.47
CA LYS A 79 -3.17 -6.32 7.65
C LYS A 79 -3.39 -4.81 7.74
N ASP A 80 -2.31 -4.04 7.71
CA ASP A 80 -2.45 -2.59 7.58
C ASP A 80 -3.05 -2.20 6.22
N GLY A 81 -3.99 -1.25 6.27
CA GLY A 81 -4.78 -0.81 5.14
C GLY A 81 -5.90 -1.78 4.77
N GLN A 82 -6.06 -2.89 5.50
CA GLN A 82 -7.14 -3.84 5.27
C GLN A 82 -8.49 -3.16 5.54
N VAL A 83 -9.40 -3.24 4.58
CA VAL A 83 -10.75 -2.72 4.74
C VAL A 83 -11.49 -3.53 5.81
N GLU A 84 -12.16 -2.85 6.72
CA GLU A 84 -13.16 -3.45 7.62
C GLU A 84 -14.53 -3.42 6.94
N SER A 85 -14.89 -2.28 6.34
CA SER A 85 -16.17 -2.11 5.66
C SER A 85 -16.15 -0.99 4.63
N VAL A 86 -17.09 -1.05 3.69
CA VAL A 86 -17.48 0.10 2.87
C VAL A 86 -18.94 0.37 3.14
N SER A 87 -19.28 1.63 3.38
CA SER A 87 -20.67 2.07 3.54
C SER A 87 -21.04 2.98 2.38
N ILE A 88 -22.17 2.68 1.73
CA ILE A 88 -22.71 3.43 0.60
C ILE A 88 -24.09 3.93 1.02
N ALA A 89 -24.25 5.24 1.13
CA ALA A 89 -25.45 5.85 1.70
C ALA A 89 -25.84 5.36 3.12
N GLY A 90 -24.89 4.83 3.89
CA GLY A 90 -25.13 4.26 5.21
C GLY A 90 -25.26 2.73 5.24
N GLU A 91 -25.48 2.10 4.09
CA GLU A 91 -25.63 0.65 3.97
C GLU A 91 -24.27 -0.03 3.69
N THR A 92 -24.03 -1.18 4.32
CA THR A 92 -22.77 -1.95 4.17
C THR A 92 -22.91 -3.21 3.33
N GLU A 93 -24.15 -3.57 3.01
CA GLU A 93 -24.49 -4.69 2.13
C GLU A 93 -24.82 -4.14 0.74
N PHE A 94 -24.03 -4.52 -0.25
CA PHE A 94 -24.19 -4.09 -1.64
C PHE A 94 -23.51 -5.07 -2.59
N GLN A 95 -23.93 -5.05 -3.85
CA GLN A 95 -23.42 -5.91 -4.90
C GLN A 95 -22.77 -5.09 -6.03
N LYS A 96 -21.84 -5.75 -6.72
CA LYS A 96 -21.27 -5.18 -7.95
C LYS A 96 -22.36 -4.97 -8.99
N GLY A 97 -22.41 -3.78 -9.58
CA GLY A 97 -23.40 -3.39 -10.58
C GLY A 97 -24.61 -2.64 -10.01
N ASP A 98 -24.78 -2.58 -8.68
CA ASP A 98 -25.80 -1.71 -8.09
C ASP A 98 -25.58 -0.25 -8.50
N VAL A 99 -26.66 0.47 -8.77
CA VAL A 99 -26.61 1.81 -9.36
C VAL A 99 -26.89 2.88 -8.32
N PHE A 100 -25.98 3.84 -8.19
CA PHE A 100 -26.07 4.95 -7.23
C PHE A 100 -25.74 6.28 -7.89
N ASP A 101 -26.19 7.39 -7.32
CA ASP A 101 -25.76 8.72 -7.77
C ASP A 101 -24.27 8.94 -7.50
N LYS A 102 -23.55 9.63 -8.39
CA LYS A 102 -22.10 9.91 -8.27
C LYS A 102 -21.70 10.64 -7.00
N ASN A 103 -22.64 11.41 -6.43
CA ASN A 103 -22.46 12.20 -5.22
C ASN A 103 -22.95 11.48 -3.96
N THR A 104 -23.32 10.19 -4.07
CA THR A 104 -23.70 9.35 -2.92
C THR A 104 -22.52 9.28 -1.96
N PRO A 105 -22.70 9.60 -0.67
CA PRO A 105 -21.63 9.49 0.32
C PRO A 105 -21.15 8.04 0.44
N ILE A 106 -19.85 7.83 0.29
CA ILE A 106 -19.20 6.54 0.48
C ILE A 106 -18.13 6.68 1.56
N THR A 107 -18.13 5.76 2.52
CA THR A 107 -17.13 5.72 3.59
C THR A 107 -16.42 4.37 3.58
N VAL A 108 -15.10 4.39 3.37
CA VAL A 108 -14.25 3.20 3.42
C VAL A 108 -13.55 3.17 4.78
N THR A 109 -13.92 2.19 5.61
CA THR A 109 -13.34 2.00 6.93
C THR A 109 -12.21 0.98 6.86
N TYR A 110 -11.03 1.28 7.40
CA TYR A 110 -9.86 0.41 7.27
C TYR A 110 -8.99 0.36 8.53
N HIS A 111 -8.30 -0.76 8.71
CA HIS A 111 -7.38 -0.98 9.82
C HIS A 111 -6.02 -0.34 9.56
N THR A 112 -5.47 0.32 10.56
CA THR A 112 -4.11 0.86 10.49
C THR A 112 -3.41 0.83 11.85
N PHE A 113 -2.08 0.99 11.86
CA PHE A 113 -1.34 1.15 13.11
C PHE A 113 -1.65 2.51 13.75
N LYS A 114 -1.70 2.53 15.10
CA LYS A 114 -1.71 3.79 15.86
C LYS A 114 -0.46 4.58 15.48
N LYS A 115 -0.66 5.77 14.91
CA LYS A 115 0.45 6.72 14.79
C LYS A 115 0.65 7.36 16.15
N GLU A 116 1.81 7.10 16.77
CA GLU A 116 2.22 7.87 17.94
C GLU A 116 2.28 9.35 17.53
N LYS A 117 1.45 10.17 18.16
CA LYS A 117 1.57 11.62 18.07
C LYS A 117 2.92 11.97 18.71
N LYS A 118 3.85 12.53 17.94
CA LYS A 118 4.94 13.32 18.54
C LYS A 118 4.29 14.52 19.22
N GLU A 119 4.00 14.37 20.50
CA GLU A 119 3.66 15.49 21.36
C GLU A 119 4.89 16.37 21.52
N THR A 120 4.76 17.59 21.02
CA THR A 120 5.65 18.71 21.30
C THR A 120 5.64 18.96 22.81
N VAL A 121 6.71 18.55 23.50
CA VAL A 121 6.90 18.80 24.93
C VAL A 121 6.99 20.32 25.17
N SER A 122 5.90 20.89 25.68
CA SER A 122 5.91 22.20 26.33
C SER A 122 6.05 21.94 27.83
N LYS A 123 7.25 22.14 28.37
CA LYS A 123 7.48 22.21 29.82
C LYS A 123 6.77 23.46 30.38
N LYS A 124 5.95 23.27 31.41
CA LYS A 124 5.77 24.27 32.48
C LYS A 124 5.45 23.56 33.80
N ASP A 125 6.30 23.85 34.79
CA ASP A 125 6.28 23.40 36.19
C ASP A 125 4.97 23.66 36.94
N SER A 126 4.71 22.81 37.95
CA SER A 126 4.52 23.16 39.38
C SER A 126 3.64 22.07 40.05
N SER A 127 4.24 21.08 40.72
CA SER A 127 4.51 21.00 42.17
C SER A 127 3.30 20.60 43.04
N SER A 128 3.33 19.39 43.64
CA SER A 128 3.32 19.18 45.12
C SER A 128 3.35 17.68 45.49
N GLU A 129 4.47 17.26 46.12
CA GLU A 129 4.67 16.38 47.30
C GLU A 129 4.02 14.96 47.34
N GLU A 130 4.78 13.84 47.18
CA GLU A 130 5.63 13.05 48.13
C GLU A 130 4.88 12.29 49.26
N PRO A 131 5.44 11.23 49.92
CA PRO A 131 6.60 10.38 49.63
C PRO A 131 6.40 8.86 49.91
N SER A 132 7.31 7.99 49.43
CA SER A 132 7.91 6.93 50.28
C SER A 132 9.10 6.21 49.61
N LYS A 133 10.30 6.72 49.89
CA LYS A 133 11.54 6.01 50.34
C LYS A 133 12.00 4.72 49.62
N GLU A 134 12.96 4.89 48.69
CA GLU A 134 14.42 4.53 48.77
C GLU A 134 14.93 3.27 49.55
N PRO A 135 16.17 2.75 49.32
CA PRO A 135 17.24 3.20 48.39
C PRO A 135 18.12 2.12 47.67
N SER A 136 18.95 2.63 46.75
CA SER A 136 20.40 2.31 46.52
C SER A 136 20.85 1.17 45.60
N SER A 137 21.53 1.55 44.50
CA SER A 137 22.98 1.37 44.22
C SER A 137 23.21 1.10 42.71
N GLN A 138 23.50 2.12 41.89
CA GLN A 138 24.82 2.66 41.55
C GLN A 138 25.75 1.65 40.84
N ALA A 139 25.98 1.86 39.54
CA ALA A 139 27.32 2.12 38.98
C ALA A 139 27.28 2.30 37.46
N GLU A 140 27.98 3.34 37.03
CA GLU A 140 28.24 3.74 35.66
C GLU A 140 28.94 2.66 34.84
N SER A 141 28.61 2.61 33.55
CA SER A 141 29.65 2.60 32.53
C SER A 141 29.13 3.26 31.27
N ALA A 142 29.57 4.51 31.10
CA ALA A 142 29.53 5.22 29.86
C ALA A 142 30.31 4.44 28.80
N SER A 143 29.59 3.79 27.87
CA SER A 143 30.16 3.44 26.57
C SER A 143 29.63 4.44 25.56
N SER A 144 30.42 5.49 25.39
CA SER A 144 30.44 6.36 24.22
C SER A 144 30.38 5.51 22.95
N SER A 145 29.21 5.45 22.31
CA SER A 145 29.10 5.10 20.89
C SER A 145 28.64 6.34 20.14
N ARG A 146 29.64 7.20 19.92
CA ARG A 146 29.72 8.18 18.83
C ARG A 146 28.79 7.78 17.68
N GLU A 147 27.77 8.59 17.39
CA GLU A 147 27.01 8.51 16.15
C GLU A 147 27.98 8.70 14.99
N THR A 148 28.47 7.59 14.44
CA THR A 148 29.11 7.61 13.13
C THR A 148 28.03 7.90 12.11
N PRO A 149 28.20 8.89 11.21
CA PRO A 149 27.28 9.07 10.11
C PRO A 149 27.32 7.78 9.30
N THR A 150 26.19 7.09 9.21
CA THR A 150 26.03 5.94 8.32
C THR A 150 26.17 6.45 6.90
N VAL A 151 27.38 6.31 6.36
CA VAL A 151 27.62 6.38 4.93
C VAL A 151 26.81 5.24 4.34
N THR A 152 25.62 5.55 3.81
CA THR A 152 24.81 4.58 3.07
C THR A 152 25.69 4.04 1.95
N PRO A 153 26.01 2.72 1.89
CA PRO A 153 26.69 2.17 0.73
C PRO A 153 25.85 2.48 -0.50
N SER A 154 26.43 3.17 -1.47
CA SER A 154 25.76 3.47 -2.73
C SER A 154 25.85 2.25 -3.64
N TYR A 155 24.86 1.37 -3.54
CA TYR A 155 24.75 0.20 -4.41
C TYR A 155 24.57 0.62 -5.88
N LYS A 156 24.98 -0.24 -6.79
CA LYS A 156 24.84 -0.08 -8.25
C LYS A 156 24.05 -1.24 -8.85
N ILE A 157 23.74 -1.13 -10.14
CA ILE A 157 23.18 -2.24 -10.93
C ILE A 157 24.09 -3.46 -10.80
N GLY A 158 23.50 -4.62 -10.53
CA GLY A 158 24.19 -5.89 -10.29
C GLY A 158 24.58 -6.17 -8.83
N ASP A 159 24.56 -5.18 -7.94
CA ASP A 159 24.85 -5.40 -6.52
C ASP A 159 23.69 -6.11 -5.81
N LEU A 160 24.03 -6.99 -4.86
CA LEU A 160 23.07 -7.58 -3.93
C LEU A 160 22.78 -6.60 -2.79
N VAL A 161 21.55 -6.10 -2.73
CA VAL A 161 21.11 -5.12 -1.75
C VAL A 161 20.20 -5.77 -0.72
N LYS A 162 20.65 -5.81 0.53
CA LYS A 162 19.86 -6.33 1.66
C LYS A 162 19.07 -5.22 2.32
N VAL A 163 17.76 -5.41 2.44
CA VAL A 163 16.86 -4.50 3.16
C VAL A 163 15.94 -5.35 4.02
N GLY A 164 16.11 -5.31 5.33
CA GLY A 164 15.37 -6.20 6.25
C GLY A 164 15.47 -7.67 5.82
N ASP A 165 14.30 -8.30 5.68
CA ASP A 165 14.16 -9.70 5.26
C ASP A 165 14.17 -9.89 3.73
N MET A 166 14.54 -8.87 2.96
CA MET A 166 14.50 -8.87 1.50
C MET A 166 15.89 -8.63 0.91
N GLU A 167 16.14 -9.32 -0.20
CA GLU A 167 17.32 -9.13 -1.05
C GLU A 167 16.88 -8.66 -2.44
N TYR A 168 17.52 -7.62 -2.96
CA TYR A 168 17.23 -7.04 -4.27
C TYR A 168 18.48 -7.05 -5.15
N ILE A 169 18.29 -7.32 -6.43
CA ILE A 169 19.30 -7.11 -7.48
C ILE A 169 18.62 -6.40 -8.64
N VAL A 170 19.14 -5.25 -9.06
CA VAL A 170 18.76 -4.64 -10.34
C VAL A 170 19.64 -5.29 -11.41
N ASN A 171 19.03 -6.07 -12.31
CA ASN A 171 19.75 -6.83 -13.33
C ASN A 171 20.05 -5.95 -14.56
N SER A 172 19.09 -5.12 -14.96
CA SER A 172 19.26 -4.23 -16.13
C SER A 172 18.38 -2.99 -16.05
N ARG A 173 18.79 -1.97 -16.81
CA ARG A 173 18.07 -0.72 -17.06
C ARG A 173 17.92 -0.55 -18.57
N THR A 174 16.71 -0.35 -19.05
CA THR A 174 16.41 -0.01 -20.45
C THR A 174 15.34 1.07 -20.52
N THR A 175 15.10 1.60 -21.73
CA THR A 175 14.01 2.53 -22.00
C THR A 175 13.15 2.02 -23.14
N ALA A 176 11.87 2.36 -23.12
CA ALA A 176 10.92 1.97 -24.16
C ALA A 176 9.81 3.03 -24.33
N GLN A 177 9.18 3.02 -25.50
CA GLN A 177 7.95 3.80 -25.74
C GLN A 177 6.68 2.96 -25.57
N ASN A 178 6.81 1.64 -25.63
CA ASN A 178 5.74 0.67 -25.48
C ASN A 178 6.25 -0.53 -24.67
N VAL A 179 5.40 -1.07 -23.80
CA VAL A 179 5.61 -2.37 -23.15
C VAL A 179 4.43 -3.29 -23.45
N GLY A 180 4.70 -4.58 -23.67
CA GLY A 180 3.67 -5.56 -24.05
C GLY A 180 3.37 -5.68 -25.56
N GLY A 181 4.07 -4.91 -26.41
CA GLY A 181 3.98 -5.06 -27.87
C GLY A 181 2.67 -4.52 -28.47
N GLU A 182 2.12 -5.24 -29.45
CA GLU A 182 0.91 -4.82 -30.19
C GLU A 182 -0.32 -4.65 -29.27
N PHE A 183 -0.43 -5.49 -28.23
CA PHE A 183 -1.49 -5.42 -27.22
C PHE A 183 -1.05 -4.69 -25.95
N GLY A 184 0.11 -4.03 -26.01
CA GLY A 184 0.73 -3.33 -24.91
C GLY A 184 0.14 -1.96 -24.64
N VAL A 185 0.85 -1.20 -23.80
CA VAL A 185 0.54 0.19 -23.48
C VAL A 185 1.72 1.08 -23.87
N ASN A 186 1.40 2.32 -24.27
CA ASN A 186 2.39 3.32 -24.64
C ASN A 186 2.63 4.29 -23.49
N ALA A 187 3.87 4.75 -23.35
CA ALA A 187 4.24 5.75 -22.36
C ALA A 187 3.60 7.11 -22.69
N ASN A 188 3.25 7.87 -21.66
CA ASN A 188 2.95 9.29 -21.81
C ASN A 188 4.25 10.09 -22.02
N GLY A 189 5.34 9.69 -21.37
CA GLY A 189 6.68 10.23 -21.57
C GLY A 189 7.61 9.21 -22.21
N THR A 190 8.31 8.45 -21.38
CA THR A 190 9.20 7.37 -21.76
C THR A 190 9.23 6.39 -20.60
N TYR A 191 9.02 5.10 -20.89
CA TYR A 191 9.17 4.09 -19.86
C TYR A 191 10.64 3.90 -19.51
N LEU A 192 10.96 4.06 -18.24
CA LEU A 192 12.16 3.49 -17.64
C LEU A 192 11.80 2.07 -17.17
N VAL A 193 12.47 1.08 -17.75
CA VAL A 193 12.24 -0.34 -17.48
C VAL A 193 13.41 -0.89 -16.68
N LEU A 194 13.14 -1.37 -15.47
CA LEU A 194 14.14 -1.99 -14.61
C LEU A 194 13.81 -3.47 -14.44
N ASN A 195 14.71 -4.36 -14.87
CA ASN A 195 14.58 -5.77 -14.55
C ASN A 195 15.18 -6.04 -13.17
N ILE A 196 14.38 -6.55 -12.25
CA ILE A 196 14.73 -6.67 -10.83
C ILE A 196 14.46 -8.08 -10.34
N THR A 197 15.44 -8.66 -9.65
CA THR A 197 15.28 -9.88 -8.87
C THR A 197 15.04 -9.53 -7.41
N VAL A 198 14.01 -10.14 -6.83
CA VAL A 198 13.60 -9.97 -5.43
C VAL A 198 13.64 -11.33 -4.76
N ARG A 199 14.31 -11.43 -3.61
CA ARG A 199 14.39 -12.66 -2.82
C ARG A 199 13.87 -12.43 -1.42
N ASN A 200 13.04 -13.36 -0.95
CA ASN A 200 12.59 -13.40 0.43
C ASN A 200 13.58 -14.19 1.28
N THR A 201 14.24 -13.53 2.23
CA THR A 201 15.16 -14.14 3.20
C THR A 201 14.57 -14.28 4.59
N GLY A 202 13.33 -13.83 4.78
CA GLY A 202 12.55 -14.01 6.00
C GLY A 202 12.01 -15.43 6.17
N ASN A 203 11.16 -15.61 7.17
CA ASN A 203 10.60 -16.91 7.56
C ASN A 203 9.12 -17.11 7.21
N LYS A 204 8.49 -16.14 6.52
CA LYS A 204 7.10 -16.21 6.05
C LYS A 204 7.02 -15.77 4.60
N ALA A 205 6.02 -16.25 3.88
CA ALA A 205 5.74 -15.77 2.52
C ALA A 205 5.44 -14.26 2.54
N ILE A 206 5.88 -13.56 1.49
CA ILE A 206 5.64 -12.14 1.31
C ILE A 206 5.13 -11.87 -0.10
N THR A 207 4.11 -11.05 -0.22
CA THR A 207 3.61 -10.60 -1.51
C THR A 207 4.47 -9.43 -2.01
N VAL A 208 5.05 -9.54 -3.20
CA VAL A 208 5.76 -8.44 -3.85
C VAL A 208 4.74 -7.43 -4.37
N THR A 209 4.91 -6.15 -4.02
CA THR A 209 4.00 -5.07 -4.45
C THR A 209 4.78 -3.91 -5.04
N ASP A 210 4.12 -3.10 -5.87
CA ASP A 210 4.65 -1.87 -6.46
C ASP A 210 5.28 -0.93 -5.42
N SER A 211 4.68 -0.84 -4.23
CA SER A 211 5.14 0.00 -3.12
C SER A 211 6.55 -0.32 -2.62
N PHE A 212 7.13 -1.44 -3.02
CA PHE A 212 8.51 -1.80 -2.65
C PHE A 212 9.52 -0.97 -3.43
N PHE A 213 9.10 -0.32 -4.51
CA PHE A 213 9.96 0.37 -5.46
C PHE A 213 9.54 1.83 -5.59
N LYS A 214 10.53 2.71 -5.64
CA LYS A 214 10.32 4.14 -5.87
C LYS A 214 11.52 4.71 -6.61
N LEU A 215 11.28 5.47 -7.67
CA LEU A 215 12.34 6.16 -8.39
C LEU A 215 12.54 7.54 -7.77
N LEU A 216 13.79 7.93 -7.56
CA LEU A 216 14.18 9.20 -6.99
C LEU A 216 15.06 9.97 -7.98
N LYS A 217 14.74 11.24 -8.21
CA LYS A 217 15.63 12.22 -8.86
C LYS A 217 15.68 13.45 -7.97
N GLU A 218 16.84 13.72 -7.37
CA GLU A 218 17.02 14.83 -6.42
C GLU A 218 15.96 14.81 -5.30
N ASN A 219 15.02 15.76 -5.31
CA ASN A 219 13.93 15.89 -4.34
C ASN A 219 12.58 15.37 -4.87
N THR A 220 12.56 14.82 -6.08
CA THR A 220 11.36 14.32 -6.74
C THR A 220 11.27 12.80 -6.61
N GLU A 221 10.08 12.32 -6.26
CA GLU A 221 9.73 10.91 -6.18
C GLU A 221 8.79 10.54 -7.33
N PHE A 222 9.02 9.39 -7.97
CA PHE A 222 8.13 8.82 -8.97
C PHE A 222 7.70 7.42 -8.54
N GLU A 223 6.40 7.16 -8.70
CA GLU A 223 5.78 5.89 -8.38
C GLU A 223 5.83 4.95 -9.59
N VAL A 224 5.75 3.65 -9.32
CA VAL A 224 5.66 2.63 -10.36
C VAL A 224 4.38 2.82 -11.17
N ASP A 225 4.48 2.68 -12.49
CA ASP A 225 3.32 2.51 -13.36
C ASP A 225 2.89 1.04 -13.32
N SER A 226 2.01 0.71 -12.38
CA SER A 226 1.55 -0.66 -12.14
C SER A 226 0.76 -1.23 -13.32
N THR A 227 0.08 -0.38 -14.11
CA THR A 227 -0.60 -0.80 -15.33
C THR A 227 0.42 -1.24 -16.38
N ALA A 228 1.42 -0.42 -16.68
CA ALA A 228 2.49 -0.79 -17.60
C ALA A 228 3.29 -2.00 -17.09
N GLY A 229 3.46 -2.13 -15.77
CA GLY A 229 4.04 -3.31 -15.13
C GLY A 229 3.32 -4.60 -15.47
N ILE A 230 1.98 -4.61 -15.56
CA ILE A 230 1.20 -5.78 -15.98
C ILE A 230 1.54 -6.18 -17.42
N TYR A 231 1.63 -5.22 -18.34
CA TYR A 231 1.96 -5.52 -19.75
C TYR A 231 3.44 -5.87 -19.97
N ALA A 232 4.34 -5.38 -19.11
CA ALA A 232 5.77 -5.63 -19.21
C ALA A 232 6.22 -6.97 -18.60
N ASN A 233 5.35 -7.64 -17.85
CA ASN A 233 5.60 -8.95 -17.25
C ASN A 233 4.58 -9.92 -17.81
N GLU A 234 5.03 -10.90 -18.61
CA GLU A 234 4.16 -11.98 -19.10
C GLU A 234 3.40 -12.60 -17.90
N ASP A 235 2.10 -12.79 -18.05
CA ASP A 235 1.15 -13.27 -17.02
C ASP A 235 0.99 -12.38 -15.76
N ALA A 236 1.51 -11.15 -15.76
CA ALA A 236 1.46 -10.20 -14.63
C ALA A 236 2.16 -10.71 -13.34
N ASP A 237 2.97 -11.78 -13.45
CA ASP A 237 3.42 -12.58 -12.32
C ASP A 237 4.44 -11.89 -11.40
N PHE A 238 4.97 -10.71 -11.75
CA PHE A 238 5.93 -10.05 -10.86
C PHE A 238 5.26 -9.36 -9.66
N PHE A 239 4.20 -8.60 -9.91
CA PHE A 239 3.48 -7.88 -8.86
C PHE A 239 2.32 -8.72 -8.33
N LEU A 240 2.02 -8.59 -7.03
CA LEU A 240 1.03 -9.38 -6.29
C LEU A 240 1.37 -10.87 -6.15
N SER A 241 2.58 -11.28 -6.51
CA SER A 241 3.06 -12.64 -6.32
C SER A 241 3.64 -12.88 -4.94
N ASP A 242 3.25 -14.02 -4.36
CA ASP A 242 3.77 -14.50 -3.09
C ASP A 242 5.12 -15.19 -3.28
N VAL A 243 6.14 -14.68 -2.60
CA VAL A 243 7.49 -15.24 -2.57
C VAL A 243 7.67 -15.96 -1.24
N ASN A 244 7.80 -17.27 -1.29
CA ASN A 244 8.06 -18.11 -0.11
C ASN A 244 9.47 -17.86 0.47
N PRO A 245 9.70 -18.15 1.76
CA PRO A 245 11.02 -18.10 2.38
C PRO A 245 12.10 -18.81 1.56
N GLY A 246 13.19 -18.10 1.29
CA GLY A 246 14.33 -18.58 0.51
C GLY A 246 14.15 -18.51 -1.02
N SER A 247 12.93 -18.29 -1.51
CA SER A 247 12.62 -18.18 -2.95
C SER A 247 12.89 -16.77 -3.49
N SER A 248 13.03 -16.70 -4.81
CA SER A 248 13.21 -15.44 -5.55
C SER A 248 12.20 -15.34 -6.70
N ILE A 249 11.89 -14.12 -7.09
CA ILE A 249 11.14 -13.79 -8.30
C ILE A 249 11.86 -12.68 -9.07
N THR A 250 11.77 -12.69 -10.40
CA THR A 250 12.37 -11.69 -11.27
C THR A 250 11.33 -11.12 -12.20
N GLY A 251 11.34 -9.80 -12.40
CA GLY A 251 10.43 -9.14 -13.32
C GLY A 251 10.77 -7.68 -13.54
N ASN A 252 9.97 -7.02 -14.35
CA ASN A 252 10.16 -5.66 -14.81
C ASN A 252 9.34 -4.68 -13.95
N VAL A 253 10.01 -3.67 -13.42
CA VAL A 253 9.41 -2.51 -12.75
C VAL A 253 9.44 -1.32 -13.71
N ILE A 254 8.28 -0.71 -13.92
CA ILE A 254 8.08 0.31 -14.97
C ILE A 254 7.79 1.65 -14.33
N PHE A 255 8.43 2.71 -14.81
CA PHE A 255 8.12 4.10 -14.47
C PHE A 255 7.83 4.88 -15.75
N ASP A 256 6.69 5.55 -15.82
CA ASP A 256 6.39 6.51 -16.89
C ASP A 256 6.86 7.91 -16.47
N VAL A 257 7.97 8.36 -17.05
CA VAL A 257 8.62 9.62 -16.68
C VAL A 257 9.03 10.38 -17.94
N THR A 258 9.49 11.62 -17.81
CA THR A 258 10.00 12.35 -18.98
C THR A 258 11.25 11.65 -19.55
N THR A 259 11.50 11.82 -20.85
CA THR A 259 12.70 11.27 -21.51
C THR A 259 13.99 11.74 -20.85
N GLU A 260 14.02 12.96 -20.31
CA GLU A 260 15.16 13.46 -19.53
C GLU A 260 15.39 12.60 -18.28
N VAL A 261 14.35 12.37 -17.47
CA VAL A 261 14.44 11.56 -16.25
C VAL A 261 14.79 10.10 -16.58
N ALA A 262 14.18 9.52 -17.62
CA ALA A 262 14.43 8.13 -18.02
C ALA A 262 15.89 7.88 -18.41
N ASN A 263 16.60 8.88 -18.96
CA ASN A 263 17.99 8.78 -19.41
C ASN A 263 19.01 9.39 -18.44
N ASP A 264 18.57 10.01 -17.36
CA ASP A 264 19.44 10.68 -16.40
C ASP A 264 20.27 9.64 -15.61
N PRO A 265 21.61 9.77 -15.51
CA PRO A 265 22.45 8.86 -14.72
C PRO A 265 22.34 9.09 -13.20
N GLY A 266 21.76 10.21 -12.76
CA GLY A 266 21.57 10.57 -11.36
C GLY A 266 20.34 9.97 -10.70
N VAL A 267 19.50 9.22 -11.43
CA VAL A 267 18.32 8.57 -10.86
C VAL A 267 18.70 7.39 -9.97
N ILE A 268 17.96 7.25 -8.87
CA ILE A 268 18.18 6.26 -7.84
C ILE A 268 16.90 5.44 -7.69
N LEU A 269 17.02 4.12 -7.68
CA LEU A 269 15.95 3.25 -7.22
C LEU A 269 16.03 3.11 -5.70
N GLN A 270 14.97 3.49 -5.01
CA GLN A 270 14.76 3.12 -3.61
C GLN A 270 13.98 1.81 -3.55
N VAL A 271 14.49 0.85 -2.79
CA VAL A 271 13.83 -0.43 -2.48
C VAL A 271 13.51 -0.53 -0.99
N GLN A 272 12.41 -1.18 -0.63
CA GLN A 272 11.99 -1.33 0.78
C GLN A 272 11.17 -2.59 1.04
N THR A 273 11.16 -3.02 2.29
CA THR A 273 10.36 -4.16 2.76
C THR A 273 8.93 -3.71 3.05
N GLY A 274 7.99 -3.89 2.13
CA GLY A 274 6.59 -3.54 2.42
C GLY A 274 6.31 -2.03 2.42
N PHE A 275 5.01 -1.70 2.35
CA PHE A 275 4.49 -0.33 2.43
C PHE A 275 4.88 0.41 3.72
N TRP A 276 5.25 -0.32 4.78
CA TRP A 276 5.65 0.19 6.10
C TRP A 276 7.15 0.03 6.41
N GLY A 277 7.94 -0.42 5.44
CA GLY A 277 9.37 -0.62 5.61
C GLY A 277 10.08 0.66 6.01
N THR A 278 10.48 0.79 7.27
CA THR A 278 11.41 1.85 7.69
C THR A 278 12.81 1.60 7.11
N GLN A 279 13.10 0.35 6.77
CA GLN A 279 14.33 -0.09 6.13
C GLN A 279 14.23 0.16 4.63
N LYS A 280 15.19 0.93 4.11
CA LYS A 280 15.28 1.32 2.71
C LYS A 280 16.68 1.05 2.18
N GLY A 281 16.76 0.54 0.97
CA GLY A 281 17.97 0.49 0.15
C GLY A 281 17.91 1.54 -0.95
N LYS A 282 19.06 2.07 -1.38
CA LYS A 282 19.17 3.00 -2.50
C LYS A 282 20.20 2.47 -3.49
N ILE A 283 19.81 2.37 -4.76
CA ILE A 283 20.59 1.76 -5.85
C ILE A 283 20.73 2.80 -6.96
N GLN A 284 21.97 3.17 -7.29
CA GLN A 284 22.27 4.02 -8.44
C GLN A 284 22.03 3.22 -9.73
N LEU A 285 21.38 3.87 -10.70
CA LEU A 285 21.01 3.24 -11.96
C LEU A 285 21.96 3.61 -13.12
N ASN A 286 23.21 3.97 -12.82
CA ASN A 286 24.24 4.39 -13.78
C ASN A 286 25.25 3.31 -14.15
#